data_AF-A0A950EU54-F1
#
_entry.id   AF-A0A950EU54-F1
#
_cell.length_a   1.000
_cell.length_b   1.000
_cell.length_c   1.000
_cell.angle_alpha   90.00
_cell.angle_beta   90.00
_cell.angle_gamma   90.00
#
_symmetry.space_group_name_H-M   'P 1'
#
loop_
_entity.id
_entity.type
_entity.pdbx_description
1 polymer ?
#
loop_
_entity_poly.entity_id
_entity_poly.type
_entity_poly.pdbx_seq_one_letter_code
_entity_poly.pdbx_strand_id
1 'polypeptide(L)'
;MKYLLVLLVLVIAFGIWRGKRRAETEARRPTPAPLNKPQTMVACAHCGLHLPQAEAVSDGAGLFFCSPEHRQAAARADSAH
;
A
#
# COMPACT_ATOMS: atom_id res chain seq x y z
N MET A 1 26.26 8.34 4.66
CA MET A 1 25.60 9.18 3.64
C MET A 1 25.36 8.47 2.30
N LYS A 2 26.30 7.67 1.76
CA LYS A 2 26.09 6.99 0.45
C LYS A 2 24.95 5.95 0.44
N TYR A 3 24.68 5.34 1.60
CA TYR A 3 23.67 4.29 1.73
C TYR A 3 22.24 4.82 1.70
N LEU A 4 22.01 6.08 2.05
CA LEU A 4 20.67 6.69 2.02
C LEU A 4 20.14 6.78 0.59
N LEU A 5 20.99 7.15 -0.37
CA LEU A 5 20.61 7.20 -1.78
C LEU A 5 20.33 5.81 -2.35
N VAL A 6 21.12 4.81 -1.96
CA VAL A 6 20.89 3.43 -2.40
C VAL A 6 19.58 2.88 -1.86
N LEU A 7 19.28 3.15 -0.58
CA LEU A 7 18.05 2.70 0.07
C LEU A 7 16.83 3.39 -0.55
N LEU A 8 16.93 4.69 -0.83
CA LEU A 8 15.88 5.46 -1.53
C LEU A 8 15.56 4.85 -2.91
N VAL A 9 16.60 4.58 -3.71
CA VAL A 9 16.43 4.01 -5.06
C VAL A 9 15.82 2.61 -4.99
N LEU A 10 16.24 1.78 -4.03
CA LEU A 10 15.66 0.45 -3.83
C LEU A 10 14.18 0.52 -3.44
N VAL A 11 13.79 1.45 -2.56
CA VAL A 11 12.38 1.64 -2.16
C VAL A 11 11.53 2.08 -3.34
N ILE A 12 12.00 3.04 -4.15
CA ILE A 12 11.28 3.53 -5.33
C ILE A 12 11.14 2.42 -6.37
N ALA A 13 12.23 1.69 -6.67
CA ALA A 13 12.22 0.58 -7.62
C ALA A 13 11.26 -0.54 -7.17
N PHE A 14 11.26 -0.87 -5.88
CA PHE A 14 10.36 -1.88 -5.31
C PHE A 14 8.90 -1.41 -5.33
N GLY A 15 8.64 -0.12 -5.07
CA GLY A 15 7.32 0.49 -5.17
C GLY A 15 6.72 0.41 -6.57
N ILE A 16 7.50 0.78 -7.59
CA ILE A 16 7.07 0.73 -9.00
C ILE A 16 6.81 -0.72 -9.44
N TRP A 17 7.69 -1.65 -9.04
CA TRP A 17 7.55 -3.06 -9.41
C TRP A 17 6.33 -3.72 -8.78
N ARG A 18 6.03 -3.40 -7.51
CA ARG A 18 4.86 -3.92 -6.81
C ARG A 18 3.55 -3.33 -7.37
N GLY A 19 3.57 -2.07 -7.83
CA GLY A 19 2.45 -1.45 -8.55
C GLY A 19 2.13 -2.16 -9.87
N LYS A 20 3.16 -2.49 -10.67
CA LYS A 20 2.97 -3.26 -11.92
C LYS A 20 2.44 -4.67 -11.67
N ARG A 21 2.92 -5.39 -10.64
CA ARG A 21 2.41 -6.74 -10.32
C ARG A 21 0.95 -6.76 -9.85
N ARG A 22 0.49 -5.71 -9.16
CA ARG A 22 -0.94 -5.60 -8.77
C ARG A 22 -1.84 -5.28 -9.96
N ALA A 23 -1.39 -4.45 -10.90
CA ALA A 23 -2.11 -4.22 -12.15
C ALA A 23 -2.29 -5.50 -12.98
N GLU A 24 -1.32 -6.41 -12.94
CA GLU A 24 -1.39 -7.72 -13.60
C GLU A 24 -2.34 -8.70 -12.86
N THR A 25 -2.51 -8.54 -11.55
CA THR A 25 -3.45 -9.35 -10.76
C THR A 25 -4.90 -8.84 -10.90
N GLU A 26 -5.10 -7.53 -11.08
CA GLU A 26 -6.37 -6.89 -11.45
C GLU A 26 -6.88 -7.38 -12.82
N ALA A 27 -5.96 -7.62 -13.77
CA ALA A 27 -6.30 -8.16 -15.09
C ALA A 27 -6.89 -9.59 -15.05
N ARG A 28 -6.89 -10.26 -13.90
CA ARG A 28 -7.45 -11.62 -13.72
C ARG A 28 -8.79 -11.66 -12.98
N ARG A 29 -9.49 -10.53 -12.80
CA ARG A 29 -10.86 -10.54 -12.25
C ARG A 29 -11.91 -10.34 -13.34
N PRO A 30 -12.58 -11.40 -13.83
CA PRO A 30 -13.75 -11.24 -14.66
C PRO A 30 -14.95 -10.98 -13.75
N THR A 31 -15.27 -9.72 -13.48
CA THR A 31 -16.66 -9.31 -13.18
C THR A 31 -16.82 -7.84 -13.54
N PRO A 32 -17.55 -7.51 -14.62
CA PRO A 32 -17.96 -6.13 -14.88
C PRO A 32 -19.08 -5.79 -13.88
N ALA A 33 -18.71 -5.22 -12.74
CA ALA A 33 -19.67 -4.63 -11.80
C ALA A 33 -19.84 -3.14 -12.13
N PRO A 34 -21.07 -2.59 -12.01
CA PRO A 34 -21.47 -1.33 -12.63
C PRO A 34 -20.64 -0.13 -12.14
N LEU A 35 -20.25 0.70 -13.12
CA LEU A 35 -19.33 1.85 -13.08
C LEU A 35 -19.69 3.03 -12.15
N ASN A 36 -20.49 2.87 -11.08
CA ASN A 36 -21.05 4.04 -10.37
C ASN A 36 -21.13 3.92 -8.84
N LYS A 37 -20.07 3.43 -8.17
CA LYS A 37 -19.91 3.73 -6.74
C LYS A 37 -18.55 4.40 -6.49
N PRO A 38 -18.51 5.65 -6.00
CA PRO A 38 -17.26 6.26 -5.58
C PRO A 38 -16.68 5.40 -4.45
N GLN A 39 -15.52 4.81 -4.73
CA GLN A 39 -14.77 4.05 -3.73
C GLN A 39 -14.00 5.05 -2.86
N THR A 40 -14.12 4.92 -1.54
CA THR A 40 -13.33 5.71 -0.60
C THR A 40 -11.85 5.39 -0.82
N MET A 41 -11.04 6.38 -1.17
CA MET A 41 -9.59 6.24 -1.30
C MET A 41 -8.93 6.53 0.04
N VAL A 42 -7.98 5.70 0.45
CA VAL A 42 -7.22 5.86 1.69
C VAL A 42 -5.72 5.81 1.40
N ALA A 43 -4.94 6.56 2.17
CA ALA A 43 -3.49 6.58 2.07
C ALA A 43 -2.86 5.58 3.04
N CYS A 44 -1.85 4.85 2.58
CA CYS A 44 -1.08 3.97 3.45
C CYS A 44 -0.24 4.80 4.44
N ALA A 45 -0.41 4.56 5.75
CA ALA A 45 0.32 5.29 6.79
C ALA A 45 1.85 5.05 6.77
N HIS A 46 2.32 3.96 6.15
CA HIS A 46 3.74 3.63 6.06
C HIS A 46 4.44 4.18 4.81
N CYS A 47 3.80 4.10 3.63
CA CYS A 47 4.42 4.46 2.35
C CYS A 47 3.69 5.56 1.57
N GLY A 48 2.56 6.08 2.06
CA GLY A 48 1.79 7.15 1.43
C GLY A 48 1.04 6.76 0.15
N LEU A 49 1.05 5.48 -0.25
CA LEU A 49 0.33 4.99 -1.42
C LEU A 49 -1.18 5.15 -1.23
N HIS A 50 -1.87 5.74 -2.22
CA HIS A 50 -3.33 5.82 -2.24
C HIS A 50 -3.90 4.55 -2.87
N LEU A 51 -4.86 3.93 -2.18
CA LEU A 51 -5.57 2.75 -2.67
C LEU A 51 -7.04 2.76 -2.22
N PRO A 52 -7.92 1.97 -2.85
CA PRO A 52 -9.29 1.82 -2.42
C PRO A 52 -9.36 1.25 -1.00
N GLN A 53 -10.22 1.81 -0.15
CA GLN A 53 -10.43 1.36 1.23
C GLN A 53 -10.79 -0.12 1.32
N ALA A 54 -11.55 -0.62 0.34
CA ALA A 54 -11.95 -2.03 0.25
C ALA A 54 -10.75 -3.00 0.13
N GLU A 55 -9.61 -2.52 -0.35
CA GLU A 55 -8.38 -3.29 -0.53
C GLU A 55 -7.31 -2.98 0.53
N ALA A 56 -7.56 -1.97 1.36
CA ALA A 56 -6.64 -1.56 2.39
C ALA A 56 -6.75 -2.45 3.63
N VAL A 57 -5.59 -2.81 4.18
CA VAL A 57 -5.48 -3.52 5.45
C VAL A 57 -5.61 -2.49 6.57
N SER A 58 -6.65 -2.59 7.39
CA SER A 58 -6.81 -1.76 8.57
C SER A 58 -6.09 -2.34 9.78
N ASP A 59 -5.57 -1.48 10.65
CA ASP A 59 -4.93 -1.88 11.92
C ASP A 59 -5.88 -1.82 13.13
N GLY A 60 -7.18 -1.58 12.91
CA GLY A 60 -8.14 -1.36 13.99
C GLY A 60 -8.03 0.01 14.67
N ALA A 61 -6.84 0.63 14.67
CA ALA A 61 -6.59 2.00 15.14
C ALA A 61 -7.04 3.11 14.15
N GLY A 62 -7.69 2.75 13.04
CA GLY A 62 -8.10 3.69 11.99
C GLY A 62 -7.04 3.98 10.93
N LEU A 63 -5.84 3.41 11.06
CA LEU A 63 -4.79 3.48 10.03
C LEU A 63 -4.99 2.41 8.95
N PHE A 64 -4.72 2.80 7.71
CA PHE A 64 -4.81 1.95 6.52
C PHE A 64 -3.43 1.64 5.96
N PHE A 65 -3.26 0.41 5.48
CA PHE A 65 -2.00 -0.10 4.95
C PHE A 65 -2.22 -0.83 3.63
N CYS A 66 -1.28 -0.70 2.69
CA CYS A 66 -1.37 -1.41 1.41
C CYS A 66 -1.05 -2.91 1.53
N SER A 67 -0.50 -3.35 2.66
CA SER A 67 -0.15 -4.74 2.93
C SER A 67 0.01 -5.03 4.44
N PRO A 68 -0.15 -6.30 4.88
CA PRO A 68 0.00 -6.67 6.29
C PRO A 68 1.43 -6.49 6.81
N GLU A 69 2.43 -6.53 5.93
CA GLU A 69 3.84 -6.28 6.26
C GLU A 69 4.05 -4.81 6.64
N HIS A 70 3.44 -3.88 5.90
CA HIS A 70 3.48 -2.45 6.24
C HIS A 70 2.73 -2.15 7.53
N ARG A 71 1.59 -2.83 7.77
CA ARG A 71 0.89 -2.75 9.05
C ARG A 71 1.80 -3.17 10.21
N GLN A 72 2.47 -4.32 10.08
CA GLN A 72 3.38 -4.81 11.12
C GLN A 72 4.60 -3.91 11.29
N ALA A 73 5.17 -3.37 10.21
CA ALA A 73 6.28 -2.44 10.26
C ALA A 73 5.90 -1.14 11.00
N ALA A 74 4.71 -0.62 10.75
CA ALA A 74 4.18 0.55 11.46
C ALA A 74 3.93 0.25 12.95
N ALA A 75 3.25 -0.86 13.26
CA ALA A 75 3.02 -1.27 14.66
C ALA A 75 4.33 -1.42 15.47
N ARG A 76 5.41 -1.90 14.82
CA ARG A 76 6.74 -1.98 15.43
C ARG A 76 7.39 -0.60 15.60
N ALA A 77 7.22 0.31 14.64
CA ALA A 77 7.73 1.67 14.74
C ALA A 77 7.07 2.45 15.87
N ASP A 78 5.76 2.28 16.07
CA ASP A 78 5.01 2.94 17.14
C ASP A 78 5.42 2.42 18.53
N SER A 79 5.77 1.13 18.66
CA SER A 79 6.25 0.55 19.93
C SER A 79 7.68 0.95 20.33
N ALA A 80 8.41 1.63 19.44
CA ALA A 80 9.78 2.08 19.69
C ALA A 80 9.84 3.55 20.19
N HIS A 81 8.69 4.18 20.42
CA HIS A 81 8.56 5.50 21.02
C HIS A 81 8.01 5.39 22.45
#